data_AF-A0A9N9B3J3-F1
#
_entry.id   AF-A0A9N9B3J3-F1
#
_cell.length_a   1.000
_cell.length_b   1.000
_cell.length_c   1.000
_cell.angle_alpha   90.00
_cell.angle_beta   90.00
_cell.angle_gamma   90.00
#
_symmetry.space_group_name_H-M   'P 1'
#
loop_
_entity.id
_entity.type
_entity.pdbx_description
1 polymer ?
#
loop_
_entity_poly.entity_id
_entity_poly.type
_entity_poly.pdbx_seq_one_letter_code
_entity_poly.pdbx_strand_id
1 'polypeptide(L)'
;MESFKSFEHKFQYRIIGHSGDSPNIEFVKEDKYPRTEKEMFKVLTQMYTHSQFCLSDNTLNATIQAIKEITKEDADDYFVVVLSDANITQYRINPEDIAKVLKSTEKVNSFMIFIGSLQDQAEKLKSNLGSHAHVCMDNKDLPKVMKSIFLASMLKG
;
A
#
# COMPACT_ATOMS: atom_id res chain seq x y z
N MET A 1 -1.29 -5.07 11.05
CA MET A 1 -1.98 -6.28 11.56
C MET A 1 -2.25 -6.11 13.05
N GLU A 2 -1.23 -6.07 13.91
CA GLU A 2 -1.41 -5.95 15.37
C GLU A 2 -2.26 -4.75 15.80
N SER A 3 -2.04 -3.57 15.20
CA SER A 3 -2.80 -2.36 15.54
C SER A 3 -4.29 -2.42 15.22
N PHE A 4 -4.73 -3.36 14.38
CA PHE A 4 -6.15 -3.57 14.07
C PHE A 4 -6.82 -4.57 15.02
N LYS A 5 -6.04 -5.29 15.83
CA LYS A 5 -6.57 -6.25 16.79
C LYS A 5 -7.52 -5.55 17.76
N SER A 6 -8.70 -6.12 17.95
CA SER A 6 -9.79 -5.57 18.78
C SER A 6 -10.50 -4.35 18.19
N PHE A 7 -10.11 -3.88 17.01
CA PHE A 7 -10.77 -2.79 16.28
C PHE A 7 -11.46 -3.27 14.99
N GLU A 8 -11.64 -4.58 14.81
CA GLU A 8 -12.23 -5.18 13.61
C GLU A 8 -13.71 -4.80 13.40
N HIS A 9 -14.39 -4.36 14.46
CA HIS A 9 -15.73 -3.78 14.39
C HIS A 9 -15.77 -2.38 13.76
N LYS A 10 -14.61 -1.73 13.61
CA LYS A 10 -14.45 -0.40 12.99
C LYS A 10 -13.70 -0.45 11.67
N PHE A 11 -12.78 -1.39 11.52
CA PHE A 11 -11.91 -1.48 10.36
C PHE A 11 -12.00 -2.86 9.71
N GLN A 12 -12.25 -2.85 8.41
CA GLN A 12 -11.96 -3.96 7.54
C GLN A 12 -10.63 -3.69 6.83
N TYR A 13 -9.79 -4.71 6.66
CA TYR A 13 -8.51 -4.55 5.98
C TYR A 13 -8.10 -5.79 5.22
N ARG A 14 -7.33 -5.57 4.15
CA ARG A 14 -6.70 -6.64 3.38
C ARG A 14 -5.22 -6.33 3.23
N ILE A 15 -4.42 -7.38 3.06
CA ILE A 15 -3.02 -7.25 2.68
C ILE A 15 -2.84 -8.11 1.44
N ILE A 16 -2.47 -7.47 0.35
CA ILE A 16 -2.22 -8.10 -0.93
C ILE A 16 -0.81 -7.77 -1.40
N GLY A 17 -0.19 -8.70 -2.10
CA GLY A 17 1.03 -8.49 -2.86
C GLY A 17 0.79 -8.67 -4.35
N HIS A 18 1.84 -8.41 -5.12
CA HIS A 18 1.90 -8.76 -6.53
C HIS A 18 3.26 -9.37 -6.85
N SER A 19 3.33 -10.13 -7.94
CA SER A 19 4.57 -10.53 -8.61
C SER A 19 4.43 -10.31 -10.11
N GLY A 20 5.42 -10.75 -10.86
CA GLY A 20 5.33 -10.90 -12.31
C GLY A 20 4.14 -11.71 -12.80
N ASP A 21 3.75 -12.75 -12.06
CA ASP A 21 2.73 -13.70 -12.50
C ASP A 21 1.31 -13.29 -12.08
N SER A 22 1.15 -12.55 -10.98
CA SER A 22 -0.16 -12.15 -10.48
C SER A 22 -0.15 -10.77 -9.82
N PRO A 23 -1.12 -9.89 -10.14
CA PRO A 23 -1.30 -8.60 -9.47
C PRO A 23 -2.01 -8.70 -8.11
N ASN A 24 -2.52 -9.88 -7.73
CA ASN A 24 -3.37 -10.03 -6.55
C ASN A 24 -3.06 -11.34 -5.80
N ILE A 25 -2.05 -11.27 -4.94
CA ILE A 25 -1.63 -12.37 -4.06
C ILE A 25 -2.11 -12.04 -2.67
N GLU A 26 -3.18 -12.70 -2.25
CA GLU A 26 -3.86 -12.39 -1.00
C GLU A 26 -3.10 -12.98 0.20
N PHE A 27 -2.55 -12.11 1.05
CA PHE A 27 -1.88 -12.50 2.30
C PHE A 27 -2.82 -12.44 3.50
N VAL A 28 -3.68 -11.41 3.53
CA VAL A 28 -4.75 -11.26 4.53
C VAL A 28 -6.04 -10.91 3.80
N LYS A 29 -7.08 -11.68 4.10
CA LYS A 29 -8.43 -11.47 3.61
C LYS A 29 -9.30 -10.84 4.69
N GLU A 30 -10.26 -10.03 4.28
CA GLU A 30 -11.39 -9.60 5.11
C GLU A 30 -12.00 -10.77 5.86
N ASP A 31 -12.36 -10.50 7.12
CA ASP A 31 -12.92 -11.44 8.10
C ASP A 31 -12.08 -12.68 8.42
N LYS A 32 -10.89 -12.82 7.82
CA LYS A 32 -9.94 -13.91 8.05
C LYS A 32 -8.60 -13.36 8.54
N TYR A 33 -8.68 -12.51 9.56
CA TYR A 33 -7.53 -11.85 10.16
C TYR A 33 -6.69 -12.82 11.00
N PRO A 34 -5.35 -12.74 10.95
CA PRO A 34 -4.49 -13.51 11.85
C PRO A 34 -4.70 -13.03 13.29
N ARG A 35 -4.99 -13.94 14.22
CA ARG A 35 -5.30 -13.62 15.63
C ARG A 35 -4.16 -13.97 16.58
N THR A 36 -3.31 -14.91 16.16
CA THR A 36 -2.16 -15.41 16.92
C THR A 36 -0.84 -14.97 16.30
N GLU A 37 0.22 -14.93 17.11
CA GLU A 37 1.58 -14.65 16.63
C GLU A 37 2.02 -15.64 15.56
N LYS A 38 1.65 -16.93 15.70
CA LYS A 38 1.94 -17.97 14.71
C LYS A 38 1.30 -17.67 13.34
N GLU A 39 0.06 -17.21 13.33
CA GLU A 39 -0.64 -16.84 12.09
C GLU A 39 -0.03 -15.57 11.48
N MET A 40 0.25 -14.54 12.29
CA MET A 40 0.92 -13.33 11.81
C MET A 40 2.30 -13.64 11.24
N PHE A 41 3.08 -14.50 11.90
CA PHE A 41 4.37 -14.96 11.42
C PHE A 41 4.26 -15.70 10.09
N LYS A 42 3.22 -16.52 9.90
CA LYS A 42 2.95 -17.17 8.61
C LYS A 42 2.69 -16.16 7.50
N VAL A 43 1.87 -15.13 7.77
CA VAL A 43 1.61 -14.04 6.81
C VAL A 43 2.90 -13.32 6.45
N LEU A 44 3.71 -12.92 7.45
CA LEU A 44 4.99 -12.26 7.22
C LEU A 44 5.96 -13.13 6.41
N THR A 45 6.00 -14.44 6.70
CA THR A 45 6.82 -15.39 5.95
C THR A 45 6.37 -15.45 4.48
N GLN A 46 5.07 -15.51 4.23
CA GLN A 46 4.53 -15.48 2.86
C GLN A 46 4.91 -14.19 2.13
N MET A 47 4.74 -13.03 2.78
CA MET A 47 5.12 -11.73 2.21
C MET A 47 6.62 -11.69 1.86
N TYR A 48 7.48 -12.13 2.79
CA TYR A 48 8.94 -12.13 2.62
C TYR A 48 9.41 -13.10 1.54
N THR A 49 8.89 -14.33 1.52
CA THR A 49 9.18 -15.29 0.45
C THR A 49 8.76 -14.74 -0.90
N HIS A 50 7.57 -14.12 -0.95
CA HIS A 50 7.03 -13.58 -2.17
C HIS A 50 7.88 -12.42 -2.74
N SER A 51 8.30 -11.47 -1.89
CA SER A 51 9.11 -10.34 -2.32
C SER A 51 10.50 -10.73 -2.83
N GLN A 52 11.07 -11.85 -2.37
CA GLN A 52 12.42 -12.28 -2.78
C GLN A 52 12.52 -12.77 -4.22
N PHE A 53 11.42 -13.24 -4.81
CA PHE A 53 11.43 -13.84 -6.16
C PHE A 53 10.71 -12.99 -7.21
N CYS A 54 10.40 -11.74 -6.89
CA CYS A 54 9.72 -10.83 -7.82
C CYS A 54 10.68 -10.27 -8.87
N LEU A 55 10.76 -10.95 -10.02
CA LEU A 55 11.59 -10.54 -11.17
C LEU A 55 10.92 -9.49 -12.08
N SER A 56 9.59 -9.36 -12.03
CA SER A 56 8.83 -8.37 -12.78
C SER A 56 7.71 -7.76 -11.95
N ASP A 57 7.25 -6.59 -12.39
CA ASP A 57 6.43 -5.68 -11.61
C ASP A 57 5.00 -5.57 -12.15
N ASN A 58 4.04 -5.59 -11.23
CA ASN A 58 2.61 -5.39 -11.50
C ASN A 58 2.04 -4.28 -10.61
N THR A 59 2.87 -3.42 -10.03
CA THR A 59 2.49 -2.36 -9.08
C THR A 59 1.29 -1.56 -9.56
N LEU A 60 1.29 -1.06 -10.81
CA LEU A 60 0.17 -0.26 -11.34
C LEU A 60 -1.13 -1.08 -11.41
N ASN A 61 -1.09 -2.28 -11.98
CA ASN A 61 -2.26 -3.14 -12.11
C ASN A 61 -2.81 -3.57 -10.74
N ALA A 62 -1.93 -3.93 -9.82
CA ALA A 62 -2.29 -4.28 -8.44
C ALA A 62 -2.95 -3.11 -7.73
N THR A 63 -2.43 -1.88 -7.91
CA THR A 63 -2.99 -0.66 -7.34
C THR A 63 -4.37 -0.35 -7.92
N ILE A 64 -4.51 -0.41 -9.26
CA ILE A 64 -5.81 -0.22 -9.94
C ILE A 64 -6.83 -1.23 -9.43
N GLN A 65 -6.43 -2.49 -9.31
CA GLN A 65 -7.30 -3.56 -8.81
C GLN A 65 -7.69 -3.30 -7.36
N ALA A 66 -6.76 -2.93 -6.48
CA ALA A 66 -7.04 -2.61 -5.09
C ALA A 66 -8.07 -1.48 -4.95
N ILE A 67 -7.90 -0.40 -5.71
CA ILE A 67 -8.83 0.76 -5.71
C ILE A 67 -10.23 0.33 -6.17
N LYS A 68 -10.33 -0.53 -7.19
CA LYS A 68 -11.63 -1.03 -7.66
C LYS A 68 -12.29 -1.96 -6.65
N GLU A 69 -11.54 -2.94 -6.15
CA GLU A 69 -12.05 -3.98 -5.25
C GLU A 69 -12.50 -3.41 -3.90
N ILE A 70 -11.75 -2.46 -3.32
CA ILE A 70 -12.09 -1.91 -2.00
C ILE A 70 -13.44 -1.20 -1.99
N THR A 71 -13.88 -0.65 -3.13
CA THR A 71 -15.15 0.09 -3.25
C THR A 71 -16.37 -0.80 -3.51
N LYS A 72 -16.19 -2.12 -3.61
CA LYS A 72 -17.29 -3.07 -3.79
C LYS A 72 -18.11 -3.30 -2.52
N GLU A 73 -17.46 -3.15 -1.37
CA GLU A 73 -18.10 -3.20 -0.06
C GLU A 73 -18.41 -1.77 0.39
N ASP A 74 -19.53 -1.56 1.09
CA ASP A 74 -19.90 -0.25 1.61
C ASP A 74 -19.11 0.09 2.87
N ALA A 75 -18.52 1.28 2.89
CA ALA A 75 -17.80 1.84 4.03
C ALA A 75 -17.89 3.37 4.03
N ASP A 76 -17.66 3.98 5.19
CA ASP A 76 -17.63 5.44 5.32
C ASP A 76 -16.43 6.06 4.59
N ASP A 77 -15.28 5.38 4.65
CA ASP A 77 -14.02 5.81 4.04
C ASP A 77 -13.25 4.63 3.43
N TYR A 78 -12.55 4.89 2.32
CA TYR A 78 -11.73 3.91 1.62
C TYR A 78 -10.28 4.34 1.54
N PHE A 79 -9.36 3.41 1.82
CA PHE A 79 -7.92 3.65 1.79
C PHE A 79 -7.18 2.57 1.02
N VAL A 80 -6.29 3.00 0.12
CA VAL A 80 -5.31 2.12 -0.52
C VAL A 80 -3.91 2.68 -0.25
N VAL A 81 -3.08 1.93 0.46
CA VAL A 81 -1.69 2.31 0.73
C VAL A 81 -0.76 1.29 0.11
N VAL A 82 0.02 1.72 -0.88
CA VAL A 82 1.00 0.88 -1.57
C VAL A 82 2.36 1.07 -0.90
N LEU A 83 3.00 -0.03 -0.51
CA LEU A 83 4.37 -0.01 0.00
C LEU A 83 5.32 -0.46 -1.12
N SER A 84 6.33 0.35 -1.44
CA SER A 84 7.31 0.09 -2.49
C SER A 84 8.73 0.35 -1.98
N ASP A 85 9.71 -0.41 -2.43
CA ASP A 85 11.14 -0.21 -2.17
C ASP A 85 11.76 0.95 -2.99
N ALA A 86 10.91 1.72 -3.69
CA ALA A 86 11.28 2.82 -4.57
C ALA A 86 12.03 2.43 -5.85
N ASN A 87 12.15 1.15 -6.16
CA ASN A 87 12.91 0.70 -7.33
C ASN A 87 12.12 0.78 -8.67
N ILE A 88 11.15 1.69 -8.75
CA ILE A 88 10.21 1.83 -9.89
C ILE A 88 10.89 2.12 -11.23
N THR A 89 12.08 2.72 -11.21
CA THR A 89 12.85 3.03 -12.43
C THR A 89 13.38 1.74 -13.07
N GLN A 90 13.80 0.77 -12.25
CA GLN A 90 14.25 -0.53 -12.74
C GLN A 90 13.10 -1.32 -13.37
N TYR A 91 11.88 -1.11 -12.89
CA TYR A 91 10.67 -1.71 -13.43
C TYR A 91 10.03 -0.92 -14.58
N ARG A 92 10.66 0.17 -15.03
CA ARG A 92 10.19 1.02 -16.14
C ARG A 92 8.79 1.62 -15.91
N ILE A 93 8.42 1.87 -14.65
CA ILE A 93 7.17 2.55 -14.32
C ILE A 93 7.41 4.06 -14.34
N ASN A 94 6.61 4.78 -15.12
CA ASN A 94 6.64 6.24 -15.16
C ASN A 94 5.91 6.82 -13.92
N PRO A 95 6.54 7.72 -13.14
CA PRO A 95 5.88 8.38 -12.00
C PRO A 95 4.53 9.03 -12.33
N GLU A 96 4.35 9.54 -13.55
CA GLU A 96 3.09 10.12 -14.00
C GLU A 96 1.95 9.09 -14.03
N ASP A 97 2.24 7.85 -14.40
CA ASP A 97 1.23 6.79 -14.45
C ASP A 97 0.84 6.34 -13.04
N ILE A 98 1.79 6.32 -12.11
CA ILE A 98 1.49 6.14 -10.68
C ILE A 98 0.55 7.25 -10.20
N ALA A 99 0.85 8.52 -10.54
CA ALA A 99 0.04 9.66 -10.14
C ALA A 99 -1.39 9.57 -10.69
N LYS A 100 -1.55 9.19 -11.96
CA LYS A 100 -2.87 8.95 -12.58
C LYS A 100 -3.65 7.86 -11.85
N VAL A 101 -3.00 6.75 -11.50
CA VAL A 101 -3.66 5.64 -10.79
C VAL A 101 -4.09 6.04 -9.39
N LEU A 102 -3.21 6.66 -8.60
CA LEU A 102 -3.53 7.10 -7.23
C LEU A 102 -4.60 8.20 -7.20
N LYS A 103 -4.73 8.99 -8.26
CA LYS A 103 -5.73 10.07 -8.39
C LYS A 103 -6.92 9.67 -9.27
N SER A 104 -7.08 8.38 -9.56
CA SER A 104 -8.11 7.88 -10.49
C SER A 104 -9.54 8.09 -9.99
N THR A 105 -9.73 8.31 -8.69
CA THR A 105 -11.03 8.58 -8.07
C THR A 105 -10.85 9.36 -6.78
N GLU A 106 -11.80 10.26 -6.47
CA GLU A 106 -11.86 10.96 -5.19
C GLU A 106 -12.49 10.10 -4.08
N LYS A 107 -13.20 9.02 -4.43
CA LYS A 107 -13.86 8.11 -3.48
C LYS A 107 -12.85 7.33 -2.62
N VAL A 108 -11.62 7.13 -3.11
CA VAL A 108 -10.60 6.31 -2.45
C VAL A 108 -9.36 7.14 -2.15
N ASN A 109 -9.00 7.20 -0.88
CA ASN A 109 -7.77 7.84 -0.42
C ASN A 109 -6.57 6.92 -0.73
N SER A 110 -5.97 7.12 -1.90
CA SER A 110 -4.87 6.29 -2.41
C SER A 110 -3.51 6.96 -2.22
N PHE A 111 -2.56 6.23 -1.64
CA PHE A 111 -1.21 6.70 -1.36
C PHE A 111 -0.16 5.64 -1.70
N MET A 112 1.06 6.09 -1.94
CA MET A 112 2.24 5.24 -2.08
C MET A 112 3.33 5.67 -1.11
N ILE A 113 3.89 4.72 -0.37
CA ILE A 113 5.01 4.92 0.55
C ILE A 113 6.23 4.22 -0.01
N PHE A 114 7.27 5.00 -0.28
CA PHE A 114 8.56 4.54 -0.75
C PHE A 114 9.49 4.30 0.44
N ILE A 115 9.95 3.06 0.62
CA ILE A 115 10.83 2.63 1.69
C ILE A 115 12.26 2.57 1.15
N GLY A 116 13.19 3.31 1.76
CA GLY A 116 14.63 3.20 1.44
C GLY A 116 15.08 3.86 0.13
N SER A 117 14.33 4.83 -0.41
CA SER A 117 14.72 5.57 -1.63
C SER A 117 15.93 6.48 -1.43
N LEU A 118 16.80 6.62 -2.44
CA LEU A 118 17.81 7.70 -2.46
C LEU A 118 17.14 9.09 -2.54
N GLN A 119 17.74 10.11 -1.91
CA GLN A 119 17.19 11.49 -1.84
C GLN A 119 16.67 12.02 -3.19
N ASP A 120 17.43 11.85 -4.27
CA ASP A 120 17.07 12.39 -5.59
C ASP A 120 15.82 11.70 -6.20
N GLN A 121 15.64 10.40 -5.94
CA GLN A 121 14.45 9.67 -6.40
C GLN A 121 13.22 10.07 -5.60
N ALA A 122 13.38 10.24 -4.29
CA ALA A 122 12.34 10.73 -3.40
C ALA A 122 11.79 12.09 -3.83
N GLU A 123 12.66 13.03 -4.20
CA GLU A 123 12.27 14.36 -4.67
C GLU A 123 11.48 14.33 -5.98
N LYS A 124 11.97 13.56 -6.97
CA LYS A 124 11.26 13.37 -8.25
C LYS A 124 9.88 12.74 -8.05
N LEU A 125 9.78 11.77 -7.15
CA LEU A 125 8.51 11.12 -6.85
C LEU A 125 7.54 12.06 -6.18
N LYS A 126 7.98 12.78 -5.15
CA LYS A 126 7.17 13.79 -4.46
C LYS A 126 6.71 14.90 -5.39
N SER A 127 7.56 15.37 -6.30
CA SER A 127 7.19 16.41 -7.28
C SER A 127 6.03 15.97 -8.19
N ASN A 128 6.05 14.73 -8.68
CA ASN A 128 5.01 14.21 -9.58
C ASN A 128 3.73 13.77 -8.85
N LEU A 129 3.88 13.15 -7.68
CA LEU A 129 2.76 12.52 -6.95
C LEU A 129 2.11 13.48 -5.94
N GLY A 130 2.83 14.50 -5.48
CA GLY A 130 2.38 15.45 -4.47
C GLY A 130 2.13 14.76 -3.13
N SER A 131 1.02 15.12 -2.46
CA SER A 131 0.61 14.56 -1.16
C SER A 131 0.23 13.07 -1.20
N HIS A 132 0.13 12.46 -2.38
CA HIS A 132 -0.16 11.03 -2.52
C HIS A 132 1.09 10.15 -2.37
N ALA A 133 2.28 10.75 -2.32
CA ALA A 133 3.53 10.02 -2.12
C ALA A 133 4.21 10.41 -0.80
N HIS A 134 4.65 9.39 -0.09
CA HIS A 134 5.45 9.52 1.12
C HIS A 134 6.75 8.75 0.96
N VAL A 135 7.80 9.25 1.62
CA VAL A 135 9.12 8.63 1.60
C VAL A 135 9.50 8.32 3.03
N CYS A 136 9.87 7.07 3.28
CA CYS A 136 10.23 6.52 4.57
C CYS A 136 11.67 6.01 4.50
N MET A 137 12.62 6.80 5.01
CA MET A 137 14.05 6.45 4.99
C MET A 137 14.41 5.48 6.11
N ASP A 138 13.76 5.61 7.27
CA ASP A 138 13.88 4.68 8.41
C ASP A 138 12.56 3.94 8.60
N ASN A 139 12.60 2.61 8.63
CA ASN A 139 11.43 1.76 8.86
C ASN A 139 10.71 2.09 10.18
N LYS A 140 11.40 2.65 11.18
CA LYS A 140 10.81 3.10 12.44
C LYS A 140 9.84 4.27 12.29
N ASP A 141 9.93 5.01 11.19
CA ASP A 141 9.05 6.15 10.92
C ASP A 141 7.78 5.75 10.15
N LEU A 142 7.69 4.52 9.63
CA LEU A 142 6.53 4.05 8.88
C LEU A 142 5.21 4.21 9.66
N PRO A 143 5.12 3.91 10.97
CA PRO A 143 3.91 4.17 11.75
C PRO A 143 3.52 5.66 11.78
N LYS A 144 4.50 6.57 11.81
CA LYS A 144 4.24 8.03 11.78
C LYS A 144 3.72 8.46 10.42
N VAL A 145 4.29 7.93 9.33
CA VAL A 145 3.82 8.19 7.96
C VAL A 145 2.37 7.73 7.80
N MET A 146 2.05 6.49 8.23
CA MET A 146 0.69 5.97 8.20
C MET A 146 -0.28 6.86 9.00
N LYS A 147 0.11 7.29 10.21
CA LYS A 147 -0.70 8.21 11.02
C LYS A 147 -0.97 9.53 10.29
N SER A 148 0.04 10.10 9.64
CA SER A 148 -0.11 11.33 8.85
C SER A 148 -1.09 11.15 7.70
N ILE A 149 -1.06 10.01 7.02
CA ILE A 149 -1.98 9.68 5.92
C ILE A 149 -3.43 9.68 6.41
N PHE A 150 -3.73 8.95 7.49
CA PHE A 150 -5.08 8.88 8.05
C PHE A 150 -5.58 10.23 8.59
N LEU A 151 -4.71 11.02 9.22
CA LEU A 151 -5.08 12.36 9.70
C LEU A 151 -5.41 13.31 8.53
N ALA A 152 -4.62 13.26 7.44
CA ALA A 152 -4.84 14.14 6.30
C ALA A 152 -6.18 13.86 5.59
N SER A 153 -6.63 12.61 5.54
CA SER A 153 -7.95 12.26 5.00
C SER A 153 -9.11 12.73 5.87
N MET A 154 -8.96 12.67 7.21
CA MET A 154 -10.01 13.14 8.14
C MET A 154 -10.27 14.64 8.05
N LEU A 155 -9.31 15.40 7.51
CA LEU A 155 -9.43 16.85 7.30
C LEU A 155 -10.10 17.21 5.96
N LYS A 156 -10.37 16.24 5.08
CA LYS A 156 -11.08 16.45 3.82
C LYS A 156 -12.61 16.31 3.96
N GLY A 157 -13.08 15.83 5.10
CA GLY A 157 -14.50 15.70 5.46
C GLY A 157 -15.09 16.99 6.02
#